data_AF-A0A6H0TKK4-F1
#
_entry.id   AF-A0A6H0TKK4-F1
#
_cell.length_a   1.000
_cell.length_b   1.000
_cell.length_c   1.000
_cell.angle_alpha   90.00
_cell.angle_beta   90.00
_cell.angle_gamma   90.00
#
_symmetry.space_group_name_H-M   'P 1'
#
loop_
_entity.id
_entity.type
_entity.pdbx_description
1 polymer ?
#
loop_
_entity_poly.entity_id
_entity_poly.type
_entity_poly.pdbx_seq_one_letter_code
_entity_poly.pdbx_strand_id
1 'polypeptide(L)'
;MKIWKIISNSNFDQLECENEEGQEIFDNVFQGQSVIDKWDPLQMKLLNEGEPSDLLSEIPLVFTKKAIEVVFDLIKRKIEILPLVHERYECYAINVLNVLDCIDYENADPDDFGGFDKFAFITEKIRGEHIFCTLNTKHKYGDFPIVSVQTFVSNEFKERVAKSELKGFEFELVWESDEKNDEQKIENNPMIRPTSIEDFKSHIQLHYGMITNHIEANTKMITDVELYDVGPNKMVDFHTVVTYRHSYFRMPAPSSVDSGYAELVMHLPKNWDVSVAALASSKYAWPLRLLQDFGQDVMRNGYWLGQWLVFPNQSKEYLKNSYVAQLGGAEQDLNAPIHPYSEETKFSGVMVVPPLPQCSGAFKMEFREDGKRIEGDWPVYFHTLLPLYKEEIHCYYTDGLDVLLQKLMKNGVEAAFDFNRENTCK
;
A
#
# COMPACT_ATOMS: atom_id res chain seq x y z
N MET A 1 3.01 7.45 11.95
CA MET A 1 3.22 6.92 13.33
C MET A 1 4.17 7.84 14.08
N LYS A 2 3.93 8.08 15.38
CA LYS A 2 4.82 8.89 16.24
C LYS A 2 5.23 8.09 17.47
N ILE A 3 6.51 8.17 17.80
CA ILE A 3 7.12 7.55 18.97
C ILE A 3 7.68 8.65 19.87
N TRP A 4 7.43 8.49 21.16
CA TRP A 4 7.72 9.48 22.18
C TRP A 4 8.56 8.87 23.29
N LYS A 5 9.46 9.67 23.88
CA LYS A 5 10.03 9.38 25.20
C LYS A 5 9.19 10.04 26.27
N ILE A 6 9.02 9.37 27.39
CA ILE A 6 8.42 9.95 28.59
C ILE A 6 9.50 10.75 29.32
N ILE A 7 9.19 11.98 29.70
CA ILE A 7 10.08 12.86 30.47
C ILE A 7 9.35 13.32 31.73
N SER A 8 10.07 13.40 32.84
CA SER A 8 9.53 13.93 34.09
C SER A 8 9.60 15.47 34.12
N ASN A 9 8.48 16.13 34.41
CA ASN A 9 8.46 17.57 34.59
C ASN A 9 9.06 17.95 35.97
N SER A 10 10.08 18.81 35.98
CA SER A 10 10.84 19.18 37.18
C SER A 10 10.06 20.02 38.21
N ASN A 11 8.87 20.53 37.86
CA ASN A 11 7.99 21.23 38.81
C ASN A 11 7.15 20.28 39.67
N PHE A 12 7.18 18.98 39.40
CA PHE A 12 6.45 17.96 40.13
C PHE A 12 7.38 17.10 40.97
N ASP A 13 6.82 16.43 41.98
CA ASP A 13 7.53 15.48 42.83
C ASP A 13 8.16 14.36 41.99
N GLN A 14 9.44 14.09 42.22
CA GLN A 14 10.17 12.94 41.71
C GLN A 14 10.76 12.14 42.86
N LEU A 15 10.91 10.84 42.65
CA LEU A 15 11.40 9.89 43.63
C LEU A 15 12.71 9.27 43.18
N GLU A 16 13.56 8.98 44.15
CA GLU A 16 14.76 8.17 44.01
C GLU A 16 14.79 7.09 45.10
N CYS A 17 15.65 6.08 44.93
CA CYS A 17 15.89 5.09 45.98
C CYS A 17 16.47 5.76 47.23
N GLU A 18 16.04 5.32 48.41
CA GLU A 18 16.56 5.89 49.65
C GLU A 18 18.06 5.60 49.84
N ASN A 19 18.49 4.41 49.41
CA ASN A 19 19.85 3.90 49.54
C ASN A 19 20.47 3.49 48.19
N GLU A 20 21.81 3.37 48.18
CA GLU A 20 22.59 3.02 46.98
C GLU A 20 22.29 1.58 46.51
N GLU A 21 22.09 0.63 47.43
CA GLU A 21 21.77 -0.77 47.10
C GLU A 21 20.47 -0.89 46.27
N GLY A 22 19.43 -0.12 46.63
CA GLY A 22 18.19 -0.06 45.87
C GLY A 22 18.38 0.59 44.50
N GLN A 23 19.24 1.60 44.40
CA GLN A 23 19.56 2.22 43.12
C GLN A 23 20.30 1.25 42.19
N GLU A 24 21.25 0.47 42.72
CA GLU A 24 21.96 -0.57 41.95
C GLU A 24 21.01 -1.64 41.41
N ILE A 25 19.93 -1.96 42.13
CA ILE A 25 18.89 -2.88 41.62
C ILE A 25 18.22 -2.28 40.38
N PHE A 26 17.82 -1.01 40.41
CA PHE A 26 17.23 -0.37 39.23
C PHE A 26 18.18 -0.32 38.04
N ASP A 27 19.44 0.04 38.26
CA ASP A 27 20.43 0.20 37.20
C ASP A 27 20.77 -1.13 36.50
N ASN A 28 20.75 -2.25 37.24
CA ASN A 28 21.21 -3.54 36.73
C ASN A 28 20.08 -4.48 36.28
N VAL A 29 18.85 -4.30 36.77
CA VAL A 29 17.79 -5.32 36.63
C VAL A 29 16.78 -5.00 35.52
N PHE A 30 16.56 -3.73 35.21
CA PHE A 30 15.49 -3.27 34.30
C PHE A 30 15.94 -3.35 32.84
N GLN A 31 16.30 -4.56 32.39
CA GLN A 31 16.82 -4.86 31.05
C GLN A 31 15.93 -5.88 30.29
N GLY A 32 14.62 -5.84 30.52
CA GLY A 32 13.65 -6.72 29.85
C GLY A 32 13.50 -8.11 30.45
N GLN A 33 14.12 -8.38 31.60
CA GLN A 33 13.98 -9.65 32.30
C GLN A 33 12.91 -9.54 33.40
N SER A 34 12.16 -10.61 33.57
CA SER A 34 11.17 -10.73 34.65
C SER A 34 11.87 -10.88 36.01
N VAL A 35 11.44 -10.09 36.98
CA VAL A 35 11.95 -10.12 38.36
C VAL A 35 10.88 -10.18 39.43
N ILE A 36 9.61 -10.28 39.02
CA ILE A 36 8.47 -10.29 39.94
C ILE A 36 8.59 -11.35 41.06
N ASP A 37 9.18 -12.52 40.77
CA ASP A 37 9.34 -13.61 41.74
C ASP A 37 10.41 -13.33 42.80
N LYS A 38 11.31 -12.38 42.55
CA LYS A 38 12.44 -12.02 43.42
C LYS A 38 12.35 -10.59 43.92
N TRP A 39 11.25 -9.89 43.59
CA TRP A 39 11.10 -8.49 43.89
C TRP A 39 10.83 -8.28 45.38
N ASP A 40 11.70 -7.50 46.02
CA ASP A 40 11.49 -6.97 47.36
C ASP A 40 11.22 -5.46 47.26
N PRO A 41 10.08 -4.94 47.77
CA PRO A 41 9.73 -3.53 47.63
C PRO A 41 10.82 -2.59 48.14
N LEU A 42 11.32 -1.72 47.25
CA LEU A 42 12.34 -0.73 47.59
C LEU A 42 11.73 0.48 48.30
N GLN A 43 12.46 1.01 49.28
CA GLN A 43 12.11 2.24 49.98
C GLN A 43 12.54 3.44 49.14
N MET A 44 11.57 4.31 48.85
CA MET A 44 11.75 5.51 48.03
C MET A 44 11.75 6.76 48.91
N LYS A 45 12.39 7.83 48.43
CA LYS A 45 12.35 9.19 49.00
C LYS A 45 12.17 10.22 47.89
N LEU A 46 11.78 11.45 48.26
CA LEU A 46 11.72 12.57 47.33
C LEU A 46 13.14 12.96 46.88
N LEU A 47 13.35 12.98 45.57
CA LEU A 47 14.52 13.59 44.93
C LEU A 47 14.41 15.12 44.94
N ASN A 48 13.21 15.62 44.66
CA ASN A 48 12.85 17.03 44.69
C ASN A 48 11.44 17.21 45.27
N GLU A 49 11.13 18.42 45.72
CA GLU A 49 9.81 18.79 46.23
C GLU A 49 9.11 19.70 45.22
N GLY A 50 7.92 19.30 44.78
CA GLY A 50 7.12 20.00 43.78
C GLY A 50 5.63 19.81 43.99
N GLU A 51 4.86 19.97 42.91
CA GLU A 51 3.44 19.58 42.92
C GLU A 51 3.29 18.05 42.93
N PRO A 52 2.16 17.52 43.45
CA PRO A 52 1.92 16.09 43.44
C PRO A 52 1.92 15.52 42.02
N SER A 53 2.66 14.42 41.82
CA SER A 53 2.89 13.81 40.50
C SER A 53 2.25 12.44 40.35
N ASP A 54 1.97 12.05 39.11
CA ASP A 54 1.58 10.68 38.74
C ASP A 54 2.71 9.92 38.01
N LEU A 55 3.66 10.65 37.41
CA LEU A 55 4.97 10.16 36.96
C LEU A 55 6.02 10.57 37.99
N LEU A 56 6.52 9.61 38.76
CA LEU A 56 7.40 9.84 39.90
C LEU A 56 8.87 9.59 39.58
N SER A 57 9.18 8.91 38.48
CA SER A 57 10.55 8.82 37.93
C SER A 57 10.45 8.40 36.47
N GLU A 58 11.39 8.86 35.65
CA GLU A 58 11.53 8.47 34.24
C GLU A 58 12.45 7.27 34.02
N ILE A 59 13.45 7.09 34.90
CA ILE A 59 14.46 6.03 34.80
C ILE A 59 14.74 5.48 36.21
N PRO A 60 14.22 4.29 36.55
CA PRO A 60 13.17 3.57 35.82
C PRO A 60 11.83 4.30 35.91
N LEU A 61 10.85 3.91 35.08
CA LEU A 61 9.51 4.46 35.18
C LEU A 61 8.87 4.10 36.53
N VAL A 62 8.45 5.12 37.29
CA VAL A 62 7.67 4.94 38.52
C VAL A 62 6.33 5.64 38.39
N PHE A 63 5.25 4.87 38.47
CA PHE A 63 3.88 5.37 38.31
C PHE A 63 3.10 5.26 39.62
N THR A 64 2.19 6.21 39.85
CA THR A 64 1.13 6.02 40.84
C THR A 64 0.15 4.94 40.36
N LYS A 65 -0.61 4.35 41.30
CA LYS A 65 -1.74 3.46 40.94
C LYS A 65 -2.70 4.08 39.93
N LYS A 66 -3.03 5.36 40.11
CA LYS A 66 -3.90 6.12 39.22
C LYS A 66 -3.35 6.15 37.79
N ALA A 67 -2.05 6.43 37.63
CA ALA A 67 -1.40 6.40 36.32
C ALA A 67 -1.52 5.03 35.65
N ILE A 68 -1.23 3.96 36.40
CA ILE A 68 -1.34 2.58 35.90
C ILE A 68 -2.75 2.30 35.41
N GLU A 69 -3.78 2.59 36.21
CA GLU A 69 -5.17 2.32 35.87
C GLU A 69 -5.61 2.99 34.55
N VAL A 70 -5.12 4.21 34.29
CA VAL A 70 -5.45 4.99 33.07
C VAL A 70 -4.87 4.37 31.79
N VAL A 71 -3.68 3.77 31.87
CA VAL A 71 -2.95 3.23 30.70
C VAL A 71 -2.87 1.71 30.67
N PHE A 72 -3.45 1.02 31.66
CA PHE A 72 -3.26 -0.42 31.88
C PHE A 72 -3.61 -1.26 30.65
N ASP A 73 -4.68 -0.93 29.94
CA ASP A 73 -5.09 -1.63 28.73
C ASP A 73 -4.06 -1.58 27.60
N LEU A 74 -3.28 -0.50 27.52
CA LEU A 74 -2.23 -0.29 26.52
C LEU A 74 -0.95 -1.03 26.86
N ILE A 75 -0.62 -1.16 28.15
CA ILE A 75 0.67 -1.69 28.61
C ILE A 75 0.59 -3.12 29.17
N LYS A 76 -0.62 -3.64 29.47
CA LYS A 76 -0.81 -4.98 30.03
C LYS A 76 -0.12 -6.03 29.16
N ARG A 77 0.46 -7.04 29.83
CA ARG A 77 1.24 -8.16 29.23
C ARG A 77 2.62 -7.80 28.70
N LYS A 78 3.01 -6.53 28.67
CA LYS A 78 4.30 -6.05 28.18
C LYS A 78 5.21 -5.50 29.29
N ILE A 79 4.70 -5.47 30.51
CA ILE A 79 5.33 -4.88 31.69
C ILE A 79 5.08 -5.76 32.93
N GLU A 80 5.92 -5.61 33.95
CA GLU A 80 5.64 -5.99 35.32
C GLU A 80 5.42 -4.74 36.18
N ILE A 81 4.46 -4.84 37.11
CA ILE A 81 4.14 -3.77 38.06
C ILE A 81 4.74 -4.19 39.39
N LEU A 82 5.80 -3.50 39.81
CA LEU A 82 6.60 -3.87 40.98
C LEU A 82 6.35 -2.88 42.13
N PRO A 83 5.77 -3.31 43.25
CA PRO A 83 5.40 -2.40 44.34
C PRO A 83 6.63 -1.74 44.98
N LEU A 84 6.47 -0.46 45.34
CA LEU A 84 7.46 0.33 46.07
C LEU A 84 6.89 0.81 47.41
N VAL A 85 7.77 1.22 48.31
CA VAL A 85 7.40 1.78 49.61
C VAL A 85 7.69 3.28 49.62
N HIS A 86 6.66 4.09 49.86
CA HIS A 86 6.79 5.53 50.02
C HIS A 86 5.74 6.06 51.00
N GLU A 87 6.06 7.11 51.76
CA GLU A 87 5.18 7.63 52.81
C GLU A 87 3.89 8.27 52.26
N ARG A 88 3.98 8.84 51.06
CA ARG A 88 2.89 9.64 50.44
C ARG A 88 2.17 8.94 49.29
N TYR A 89 2.86 8.10 48.53
CA TYR A 89 2.40 7.63 47.22
C TYR A 89 2.22 6.11 47.21
N GLU A 90 1.04 5.64 46.81
CA GLU A 90 0.85 4.25 46.36
C GLU A 90 1.42 4.14 44.93
N CYS A 91 2.68 3.70 44.82
CA CYS A 91 3.46 3.74 43.58
C CYS A 91 4.17 2.42 43.28
N TYR A 92 4.53 2.26 42.01
CA TYR A 92 5.10 1.04 41.47
C TYR A 92 6.16 1.37 40.43
N ALA A 93 7.26 0.63 40.47
CA ALA A 93 8.21 0.60 39.36
C ALA A 93 7.61 -0.21 38.21
N ILE A 94 7.75 0.28 36.99
CA ILE A 94 7.26 -0.36 35.77
C ILE A 94 8.46 -1.00 35.06
N ASN A 95 8.59 -2.31 35.22
CA ASN A 95 9.62 -3.08 34.53
C ASN A 95 9.11 -3.44 33.13
N VAL A 96 9.67 -2.83 32.09
CA VAL A 96 9.26 -3.06 30.70
C VAL A 96 9.93 -4.34 30.17
N LEU A 97 9.12 -5.38 29.96
CA LEU A 97 9.58 -6.66 29.41
C LEU A 97 9.66 -6.66 27.88
N ASN A 98 8.98 -5.71 27.25
CA ASN A 98 8.90 -5.60 25.80
C ASN A 98 10.15 -4.94 25.22
N VAL A 99 11.19 -5.74 24.99
CA VAL A 99 12.44 -5.30 24.37
C VAL A 99 12.42 -5.67 22.89
N LEU A 100 12.56 -4.66 22.02
CA LEU A 100 12.42 -4.81 20.57
C LEU A 100 13.70 -4.44 19.84
N ASP A 101 14.20 -5.35 19.00
CA ASP A 101 15.23 -5.05 18.00
C ASP A 101 14.62 -4.26 16.85
N CYS A 102 14.35 -2.96 17.04
CA CYS A 102 13.50 -2.16 16.15
C CYS A 102 14.17 -0.91 15.59
N ILE A 103 15.48 -0.73 15.80
CA ILE A 103 16.20 0.42 15.26
C ILE A 103 16.47 0.21 13.76
N ASP A 104 16.16 1.25 12.98
CA ASP A 104 16.58 1.36 11.59
C ASP A 104 17.95 2.06 11.53
N TYR A 105 19.01 1.25 11.52
CA TYR A 105 20.39 1.74 11.50
C TYR A 105 20.81 2.41 10.19
N GLU A 106 19.99 2.37 9.13
CA GLU A 106 20.28 3.12 7.89
C GLU A 106 19.89 4.59 8.04
N ASN A 107 18.87 4.87 8.85
CA ASN A 107 18.28 6.21 9.00
C ASN A 107 18.46 6.85 10.39
N ALA A 108 18.89 6.06 11.38
CA ALA A 108 19.27 6.51 12.71
C ALA A 108 20.71 7.02 12.76
N ASP A 109 21.01 7.87 13.73
CA ASP A 109 22.35 8.41 14.01
C ASP A 109 22.79 7.97 15.41
N PRO A 110 23.58 6.88 15.55
CA PRO A 110 24.05 6.38 16.83
C PRO A 110 25.05 7.35 17.48
N ASP A 111 24.91 7.57 18.78
CA ASP A 111 25.88 8.36 19.55
C ASP A 111 27.07 7.50 20.02
N ASP A 112 28.07 8.17 20.58
CA ASP A 112 29.29 7.54 21.10
C ASP A 112 29.06 6.66 22.35
N PHE A 113 27.88 6.69 22.98
CA PHE A 113 27.61 6.04 24.27
C PHE A 113 26.57 4.92 24.18
N GLY A 114 26.23 4.47 22.96
CA GLY A 114 25.27 3.39 22.73
C GLY A 114 23.81 3.85 22.69
N GLY A 115 23.59 5.16 22.68
CA GLY A 115 22.33 5.82 22.38
C GLY A 115 22.28 6.32 20.93
N PHE A 116 21.47 7.35 20.70
CA PHE A 116 21.26 7.95 19.39
C PHE A 116 21.03 9.45 19.51
N ASP A 117 21.74 10.22 18.69
CA ASP A 117 21.45 11.64 18.45
C ASP A 117 20.17 11.81 17.61
N LYS A 118 19.87 10.83 16.76
CA LYS A 118 18.62 10.74 16.00
C LYS A 118 18.10 9.31 15.95
N PHE A 119 16.90 9.08 16.46
CA PHE A 119 16.25 7.79 16.35
C PHE A 119 15.59 7.61 14.98
N ALA A 120 15.65 6.38 14.47
CA ALA A 120 14.79 5.87 13.41
C ALA A 120 14.37 4.46 13.76
N PHE A 121 13.10 4.13 13.53
CA PHE A 121 12.52 2.85 13.91
C PHE A 121 11.95 2.11 12.69
N ILE A 122 12.04 0.79 12.71
CA ILE A 122 11.43 -0.11 11.73
C ILE A 122 9.93 -0.21 12.04
N THR A 123 9.08 0.40 11.21
CA THR A 123 7.63 0.54 11.42
C THR A 123 6.95 -0.78 11.81
N GLU A 124 7.25 -1.87 11.11
CA GLU A 124 6.61 -3.17 11.28
C GLU A 124 6.87 -3.78 12.66
N LYS A 125 8.02 -3.48 13.25
CA LYS A 125 8.45 -4.08 14.53
C LYS A 125 7.84 -3.38 15.75
N ILE A 126 7.39 -2.13 15.60
CA ILE A 126 6.79 -1.33 16.68
C ILE A 126 5.30 -1.07 16.47
N ARG A 127 4.71 -1.60 15.40
CA ARG A 127 3.28 -1.45 15.09
C ARG A 127 2.44 -2.13 16.16
N GLY A 128 1.55 -1.35 16.79
CA GLY A 128 0.67 -1.84 17.87
C GLY A 128 1.36 -1.99 19.23
N GLU A 129 2.63 -1.59 19.35
CA GLU A 129 3.37 -1.60 20.60
C GLU A 129 3.24 -0.24 21.28
N HIS A 130 2.62 -0.20 22.47
CA HIS A 130 2.33 1.06 23.16
C HIS A 130 3.38 1.46 24.20
N ILE A 131 4.22 0.51 24.63
CA ILE A 131 5.37 0.70 25.52
C ILE A 131 6.45 -0.33 25.18
N PHE A 132 7.71 0.11 25.04
CA PHE A 132 8.83 -0.78 24.74
C PHE A 132 10.20 -0.14 25.06
N CYS A 133 11.22 -0.98 25.21
CA CYS A 133 12.63 -0.59 25.16
C CYS A 133 13.26 -1.11 23.86
N THR A 134 14.34 -0.50 23.40
CA THR A 134 15.04 -0.93 22.17
C THR A 134 16.20 -1.85 22.49
N LEU A 135 16.46 -2.79 21.59
CA LEU A 135 17.71 -3.55 21.55
C LEU A 135 18.64 -2.88 20.54
N ASN A 136 19.75 -2.33 21.05
CA ASN A 136 20.77 -1.67 20.25
C ASN A 136 21.95 -2.62 20.06
N THR A 137 22.49 -2.71 18.86
CA THR A 137 23.64 -3.57 18.54
C THR A 137 24.84 -2.77 18.10
N LYS A 138 24.70 -1.55 17.57
CA LYS A 138 25.82 -0.70 17.18
C LYS A 138 26.32 0.14 18.36
N HIS A 139 27.60 0.01 18.69
CA HIS A 139 28.29 0.81 19.70
C HIS A 139 29.72 1.15 19.24
N LYS A 140 30.30 2.27 19.69
CA LYS A 140 31.68 2.66 19.35
C LYS A 140 32.78 1.64 19.74
N TYR A 141 32.45 0.66 20.57
CA TYR A 141 33.39 -0.34 21.09
C TYR A 141 33.16 -1.74 20.48
N GLY A 142 32.24 -1.85 19.53
CA GLY A 142 31.90 -3.10 18.85
C GLY A 142 30.40 -3.37 18.84
N ASP A 143 30.00 -4.45 18.16
CA ASP A 143 28.60 -4.81 18.05
C ASP A 143 28.18 -5.78 19.17
N PHE A 144 27.35 -5.32 20.10
CA PHE A 144 26.80 -6.15 21.17
C PHE A 144 25.40 -5.67 21.59
N PRO A 145 24.51 -6.60 22.00
CA PRO A 145 23.14 -6.25 22.38
C PRO A 145 23.12 -5.44 23.69
N ILE A 146 22.57 -4.23 23.62
CA ILE A 146 22.33 -3.33 24.76
C ILE A 146 20.84 -3.01 24.78
N VAL A 147 20.18 -3.22 25.92
CA VAL A 147 18.80 -2.75 26.10
C VAL A 147 18.83 -1.27 26.46
N SER A 148 18.00 -0.46 25.80
CA SER A 148 17.92 0.96 26.13
C SER A 148 17.42 1.16 27.56
N VAL A 149 18.09 2.06 28.29
CA VAL A 149 17.62 2.55 29.58
C VAL A 149 16.33 3.36 29.42
N GLN A 150 16.19 4.02 28.27
CA GLN A 150 15.02 4.81 27.91
C GLN A 150 13.85 3.91 27.51
N THR A 151 12.65 4.28 27.94
CA THR A 151 11.39 3.66 27.52
C THR A 151 10.70 4.54 26.47
N PHE A 152 10.22 3.90 25.41
CA PHE A 152 9.48 4.53 24.33
C PHE A 152 8.00 4.18 24.39
N VAL A 153 7.15 5.14 24.01
CA VAL A 153 5.70 4.95 23.96
C VAL A 153 5.09 5.45 22.67
N SER A 154 3.96 4.84 22.31
CA SER A 154 3.17 5.23 21.14
C SER A 154 2.46 6.57 21.30
N ASN A 155 2.02 7.16 20.18
CA ASN A 155 1.14 8.34 20.20
C ASN A 155 -0.17 8.11 20.97
N GLU A 156 -0.74 6.91 20.91
CA GLU A 156 -1.98 6.58 21.63
C GLU A 156 -1.79 6.64 23.15
N PHE A 157 -0.67 6.11 23.66
CA PHE A 157 -0.30 6.23 25.07
C PHE A 157 -0.20 7.71 25.48
N LYS A 158 0.55 8.51 24.70
CA LYS A 158 0.71 9.94 24.95
C LYS A 158 -0.63 10.67 24.97
N GLU A 159 -1.52 10.38 24.02
CA GLU A 159 -2.85 11.00 23.98
C GLU A 159 -3.74 10.55 25.13
N ARG A 160 -3.65 9.29 25.57
CA ARG A 160 -4.38 8.80 26.74
C ARG A 160 -4.00 9.57 27.99
N VAL A 161 -2.70 9.76 28.22
CA VAL A 161 -2.19 10.57 29.33
C VAL A 161 -2.65 12.02 29.20
N ALA A 162 -2.51 12.63 28.02
CA ALA A 162 -2.90 14.03 27.79
C ALA A 162 -4.42 14.30 27.95
N LYS A 163 -5.28 13.30 27.68
CA LYS A 163 -6.74 13.39 27.86
C LYS A 163 -7.19 13.07 29.29
N SER A 164 -6.26 12.61 30.13
CA SER A 164 -6.52 12.29 31.53
C SER A 164 -6.18 13.47 32.45
N GLU A 165 -6.42 13.28 33.75
CA GLU A 165 -6.01 14.23 34.79
C GLU A 165 -4.66 13.85 35.43
N LEU A 166 -3.82 13.09 34.72
CA LEU A 166 -2.51 12.69 35.22
C LEU A 166 -1.52 13.85 35.17
N LYS A 167 -0.67 13.95 36.19
CA LYS A 167 0.33 15.02 36.37
C LYS A 167 1.76 14.52 36.26
N GLY A 168 2.68 15.44 35.94
CA GLY A 168 4.12 15.16 35.89
C GLY A 168 4.67 14.58 34.59
N PHE A 169 3.80 14.19 33.65
CA PHE A 169 4.19 13.64 32.35
C PHE A 169 4.51 14.75 31.33
N GLU A 170 5.71 14.71 30.79
CA GLU A 170 6.09 15.35 29.53
C GLU A 170 6.46 14.31 28.48
N PHE A 171 6.46 14.72 27.21
CA PHE A 171 6.76 13.84 26.09
C PHE A 171 7.65 14.54 25.07
N GLU A 172 8.76 13.90 24.74
CA GLU A 172 9.64 14.32 23.65
C GLU A 172 9.35 13.47 22.42
N LEU A 173 9.09 14.13 21.28
CA LEU A 173 8.96 13.43 20.00
C LEU A 173 10.34 13.00 19.55
N VAL A 174 10.56 11.70 19.45
CA VAL A 174 11.88 11.16 19.06
C VAL A 174 11.90 10.57 17.66
N TRP A 175 10.73 10.22 17.14
CA TRP A 175 10.59 9.80 15.76
C TRP A 175 9.15 9.96 15.27
N GLU A 176 9.03 10.44 14.05
CA GLU A 176 7.81 10.44 13.25
C GLU A 176 8.12 9.68 11.97
N SER A 177 7.30 8.67 11.65
CA SER A 177 7.46 7.93 10.41
C SER A 177 7.27 8.86 9.22
N ASP A 178 8.14 8.77 8.21
CA ASP A 178 7.95 9.44 6.93
C ASP A 178 6.72 8.91 6.15
N GLU A 179 6.15 7.79 6.60
CA GLU A 179 4.79 7.36 6.29
C GLU A 179 3.79 8.42 6.81
N LYS A 180 3.38 9.36 5.93
CA LYS A 180 2.22 10.23 6.16
C LYS A 180 1.03 9.37 6.57
N ASN A 181 0.65 9.39 7.86
CA ASN A 181 -0.52 8.75 8.47
C ASN A 181 -1.33 7.83 7.52
N ASP A 182 -0.80 6.64 7.23
CA ASP A 182 -1.64 5.52 6.83
C ASP A 182 -2.25 4.96 8.12
N GLU A 183 -3.29 5.64 8.62
CA GLU A 183 -4.38 4.89 9.25
C GLU A 183 -4.64 3.71 8.33
N GLN A 184 -4.58 2.48 8.84
CA GLN A 184 -4.87 1.29 8.03
C GLN A 184 -6.16 1.56 7.28
N LYS A 185 -6.06 1.77 5.96
CA LYS A 185 -7.24 1.74 5.09
C LYS A 185 -7.90 0.42 5.43
N ILE A 186 -9.14 0.48 5.89
CA ILE A 186 -10.02 -0.68 5.89
C ILE A 186 -10.04 -1.12 4.43
N GLU A 187 -9.21 -2.10 4.05
CA GLU A 187 -9.14 -2.54 2.67
C GLU A 187 -10.34 -3.44 2.40
N ASN A 188 -11.47 -2.82 2.10
CA ASN A 188 -12.71 -3.51 1.78
C ASN A 188 -12.78 -3.87 0.28
N ASN A 189 -11.75 -4.58 -0.21
CA ASN A 189 -11.60 -4.92 -1.63
C ASN A 189 -11.69 -6.44 -1.84
N PRO A 190 -12.91 -7.01 -1.83
CA PRO A 190 -13.11 -8.45 -1.95
C PRO A 190 -12.69 -8.96 -3.33
N MET A 191 -12.29 -10.24 -3.41
CA MET A 191 -11.92 -10.86 -4.69
C MET A 191 -13.01 -10.73 -5.76
N ILE A 192 -14.29 -10.71 -5.34
CA ILE A 192 -15.44 -10.51 -6.22
C ILE A 192 -16.24 -9.30 -5.71
N ARG A 193 -16.43 -8.30 -6.57
CA ARG A 193 -17.17 -7.06 -6.27
C ARG A 193 -17.97 -6.60 -7.50
N PRO A 194 -19.29 -6.88 -7.57
CA PRO A 194 -20.11 -6.45 -8.69
C PRO A 194 -20.14 -4.93 -8.85
N THR A 195 -19.77 -4.45 -10.04
CA THR A 195 -19.89 -3.04 -10.45
C THR A 195 -21.33 -2.73 -10.90
N SER A 196 -21.93 -1.67 -10.35
CA SER A 196 -23.26 -1.21 -10.76
C SER A 196 -23.29 -0.92 -12.27
N ILE A 197 -24.30 -1.45 -12.96
CA ILE A 197 -24.48 -1.18 -14.38
C ILE A 197 -24.88 0.27 -14.63
N GLU A 198 -25.62 0.90 -13.72
CA GLU A 198 -26.02 2.30 -13.81
C GLU A 198 -24.81 3.23 -13.68
N ASP A 199 -23.92 2.98 -12.72
CA ASP A 199 -22.70 3.76 -12.54
C ASP A 199 -21.76 3.57 -13.73
N PHE A 200 -21.57 2.33 -14.18
CA PHE A 200 -20.79 2.01 -15.38
C PHE A 200 -21.32 2.76 -16.61
N LYS A 201 -22.61 2.63 -16.93
CA LYS A 201 -23.22 3.31 -18.10
C LYS A 201 -23.12 4.82 -17.98
N SER A 202 -23.32 5.37 -16.78
CA SER A 202 -23.21 6.81 -16.54
C SER A 202 -21.79 7.31 -16.78
N HIS A 203 -20.78 6.58 -16.31
CA HIS A 203 -19.36 6.90 -16.52
C HIS A 203 -18.98 6.87 -18.00
N ILE A 204 -19.38 5.82 -18.73
CA ILE A 204 -19.12 5.71 -20.17
C ILE A 204 -19.81 6.82 -20.96
N GLN A 205 -21.07 7.10 -20.66
CA GLN A 205 -21.81 8.15 -21.36
C GLN A 205 -21.27 9.55 -21.07
N LEU A 206 -20.77 9.79 -19.86
CA LEU A 206 -20.17 11.06 -19.47
C LEU A 206 -18.87 11.33 -20.22
N HIS A 207 -18.04 10.30 -20.43
CA HIS A 207 -16.67 10.50 -20.91
C HIS A 207 -16.41 10.08 -22.36
N TYR A 208 -17.23 9.19 -22.94
CA TYR A 208 -17.09 8.76 -24.34
C TYR A 208 -18.29 9.15 -25.21
N GLY A 209 -19.50 9.19 -24.64
CA GLY A 209 -20.74 9.54 -25.34
C GLY A 209 -21.81 8.45 -25.27
N MET A 210 -22.94 8.66 -25.95
CA MET A 210 -24.11 7.76 -25.86
C MET A 210 -23.78 6.35 -26.35
N ILE A 211 -24.18 5.35 -25.54
CA ILE A 211 -24.06 3.94 -25.90
C ILE A 211 -25.01 3.66 -27.07
N THR A 212 -24.47 3.10 -28.16
CA THR A 212 -25.20 2.80 -29.39
C THR A 212 -25.47 1.32 -29.58
N ASN A 213 -24.66 0.45 -28.97
CA ASN A 213 -24.81 -1.00 -29.09
C ASN A 213 -24.32 -1.71 -27.82
N HIS A 214 -24.83 -2.93 -27.61
CA HIS A 214 -24.52 -3.80 -26.48
C HIS A 214 -24.52 -5.26 -26.97
N ILE A 215 -23.43 -5.97 -26.70
CA ILE A 215 -23.28 -7.40 -26.92
C ILE A 215 -23.38 -8.07 -25.56
N GLU A 216 -24.48 -8.78 -25.32
CA GLU A 216 -24.70 -9.58 -24.12
C GLU A 216 -23.71 -10.75 -24.03
N ALA A 217 -23.45 -11.17 -22.80
CA ALA A 217 -22.66 -12.36 -22.52
C ALA A 217 -23.32 -13.61 -23.11
N ASN A 218 -22.51 -14.55 -23.59
CA ASN A 218 -22.98 -15.80 -24.18
C ASN A 218 -23.78 -16.66 -23.17
N THR A 219 -23.49 -16.53 -21.87
CA THR A 219 -24.22 -17.20 -20.80
C THR A 219 -24.57 -16.23 -19.66
N LYS A 220 -25.34 -16.73 -18.68
CA LYS A 220 -25.64 -15.98 -17.45
C LYS A 220 -24.56 -16.11 -16.37
N MET A 221 -23.40 -16.71 -16.69
CA MET A 221 -22.29 -16.79 -15.75
C MET A 221 -21.70 -15.40 -15.50
N ILE A 222 -21.43 -15.11 -14.22
CA ILE A 222 -20.87 -13.83 -13.79
C ILE A 222 -19.45 -13.56 -14.35
N THR A 223 -18.75 -14.61 -14.79
CA THR A 223 -17.45 -14.52 -15.45
C THR A 223 -17.53 -14.00 -16.88
N ASP A 224 -18.69 -14.12 -17.54
CA ASP A 224 -18.80 -13.80 -18.95
C ASP A 224 -18.91 -12.29 -19.13
N VAL A 225 -17.97 -11.76 -19.92
CA VAL A 225 -17.82 -10.32 -20.19
C VAL A 225 -18.80 -9.87 -21.27
N GLU A 226 -19.50 -8.78 -21.00
CA GLU A 226 -20.34 -8.07 -21.97
C GLU A 226 -19.56 -6.94 -22.63
N LEU A 227 -19.96 -6.53 -23.83
CA LEU A 227 -19.34 -5.39 -24.52
C LEU A 227 -20.37 -4.29 -24.78
N TYR A 228 -20.02 -3.07 -24.41
CA TYR A 228 -20.77 -1.86 -24.72
C TYR A 228 -20.01 -1.04 -25.75
N ASP A 229 -20.70 -0.57 -26.77
CA ASP A 229 -20.12 0.28 -27.81
C ASP A 229 -20.72 1.68 -27.74
N VAL A 230 -19.82 2.66 -27.67
CA VAL A 230 -20.12 4.06 -27.97
C VAL A 230 -19.67 4.30 -29.41
N GLY A 231 -20.64 4.41 -30.31
CA GLY A 231 -20.36 4.62 -31.72
C GLY A 231 -19.58 5.92 -32.00
N PRO A 232 -18.99 6.04 -33.20
CA PRO A 232 -18.21 7.21 -33.60
C PRO A 232 -19.00 8.50 -33.43
N ASN A 233 -18.37 9.49 -32.83
CA ASN A 233 -18.98 10.78 -32.55
C ASN A 233 -17.96 11.92 -32.67
N LYS A 234 -18.38 13.16 -32.39
CA LYS A 234 -17.51 14.34 -32.56
C LYS A 234 -16.30 14.36 -31.62
N MET A 235 -16.37 13.68 -30.48
CA MET A 235 -15.29 13.60 -29.49
C MET A 235 -14.27 12.52 -29.86
N VAL A 236 -14.76 11.37 -30.33
CA VAL A 236 -13.96 10.22 -30.74
C VAL A 236 -14.51 9.69 -32.07
N ASP A 237 -13.79 9.88 -33.18
CA ASP A 237 -14.20 9.39 -34.53
C ASP A 237 -13.90 7.89 -34.72
N PHE A 238 -14.05 7.11 -33.65
CA PHE A 238 -13.87 5.66 -33.57
C PHE A 238 -15.03 5.06 -32.77
N HIS A 239 -15.37 3.81 -33.03
CA HIS A 239 -16.13 3.00 -32.07
C HIS A 239 -15.31 2.88 -30.80
N THR A 240 -15.92 3.10 -29.64
CA THR A 240 -15.28 2.87 -28.35
C THR A 240 -15.98 1.70 -27.68
N VAL A 241 -15.35 0.53 -27.78
CA VAL A 241 -15.85 -0.72 -27.21
C VAL A 241 -15.27 -0.89 -25.82
N VAL A 242 -16.13 -1.10 -24.83
CA VAL A 242 -15.80 -1.18 -23.42
C VAL A 242 -16.34 -2.48 -22.85
N THR A 243 -15.52 -3.20 -22.08
CA THR A 243 -15.99 -4.38 -21.35
C THR A 243 -16.91 -4.00 -20.20
N TYR A 244 -17.79 -4.92 -19.81
CA TYR A 244 -18.53 -4.87 -18.57
C TYR A 244 -18.47 -6.24 -17.89
N ARG A 245 -18.37 -6.23 -16.55
CA ARG A 245 -18.12 -7.37 -15.63
C ARG A 245 -16.68 -7.82 -15.51
N HIS A 246 -15.78 -7.24 -16.28
CA HIS A 246 -14.36 -7.51 -16.11
C HIS A 246 -13.86 -7.01 -14.75
N SER A 247 -14.38 -5.85 -14.32
CA SER A 247 -14.11 -5.25 -13.02
C SER A 247 -14.76 -5.97 -11.84
N TYR A 248 -15.53 -7.04 -12.07
CA TYR A 248 -16.12 -7.81 -10.97
C TYR A 248 -15.09 -8.60 -10.19
N PHE A 249 -13.95 -8.91 -10.81
CA PHE A 249 -12.90 -9.70 -10.19
C PHE A 249 -11.70 -8.82 -9.90
N ARG A 250 -11.16 -8.95 -8.70
CA ARG A 250 -9.94 -8.28 -8.31
C ARG A 250 -8.76 -8.95 -9.00
N MET A 251 -8.07 -8.20 -9.84
CA MET A 251 -6.82 -8.58 -10.47
C MET A 251 -5.63 -8.44 -9.51
N PRO A 252 -4.57 -9.24 -9.74
CA PRO A 252 -3.28 -9.01 -9.10
C PRO A 252 -2.81 -7.58 -9.37
N ALA A 253 -2.43 -6.88 -8.31
CA ALA A 253 -1.84 -5.55 -8.39
C ALA A 253 -0.75 -5.44 -7.31
N PRO A 254 0.34 -4.68 -7.56
CA PRO A 254 1.29 -4.31 -6.52
C PRO A 254 0.57 -3.68 -5.32
N SER A 255 1.03 -3.94 -4.11
CA SER A 255 0.41 -3.41 -2.87
C SER A 255 0.39 -1.89 -2.79
N SER A 256 1.23 -1.20 -3.59
CA SER A 256 1.34 0.25 -3.65
C SER A 256 0.33 0.93 -4.58
N VAL A 257 -0.50 0.18 -5.33
CA VAL A 257 -1.45 0.75 -6.30
C VAL A 257 -2.86 0.16 -6.14
N ASP A 258 -3.88 1.02 -6.22
CA ASP A 258 -5.31 0.68 -6.06
C ASP A 258 -5.96 0.14 -7.34
N SER A 259 -5.18 -0.45 -8.25
CA SER A 259 -5.60 -0.79 -9.62
C SER A 259 -6.10 -2.23 -9.79
N GLY A 260 -6.71 -2.80 -8.74
CA GLY A 260 -7.15 -4.19 -8.75
C GLY A 260 -8.42 -4.45 -9.57
N TYR A 261 -9.24 -3.44 -9.85
CA TYR A 261 -10.46 -3.63 -10.65
C TYR A 261 -10.36 -2.81 -11.92
N ALA A 262 -10.62 -3.44 -13.06
CA ALA A 262 -10.46 -2.80 -14.35
C ALA A 262 -11.53 -3.24 -15.36
N GLU A 263 -11.94 -2.31 -16.21
CA GLU A 263 -12.56 -2.57 -17.51
C GLU A 263 -11.55 -2.27 -18.62
N LEU A 264 -11.69 -2.96 -19.74
CA LEU A 264 -10.86 -2.79 -20.93
C LEU A 264 -11.61 -1.96 -21.97
N VAL A 265 -10.88 -1.10 -22.66
CA VAL A 265 -11.38 -0.23 -23.71
C VAL A 265 -10.58 -0.47 -24.99
N MET A 266 -11.24 -0.50 -26.15
CA MET A 266 -10.54 -0.46 -27.43
C MET A 266 -11.27 0.49 -28.39
N HIS A 267 -10.48 1.31 -29.10
CA HIS A 267 -10.99 2.17 -30.16
C HIS A 267 -10.88 1.45 -31.51
N LEU A 268 -12.00 1.27 -32.21
CA LEU A 268 -12.07 0.59 -33.51
C LEU A 268 -12.47 1.60 -34.61
N PRO A 269 -11.99 1.43 -35.86
CA PRO A 269 -12.34 2.33 -36.97
C PRO A 269 -13.86 2.50 -37.12
N LYS A 270 -14.31 3.69 -37.53
CA LYS A 270 -15.75 4.02 -37.71
C LYS A 270 -16.54 3.09 -38.64
N ASN A 271 -15.86 2.33 -39.48
CA ASN A 271 -16.43 1.37 -40.43
C ASN A 271 -16.26 -0.09 -39.96
N TRP A 272 -15.81 -0.31 -38.73
CA TRP A 272 -15.66 -1.63 -38.15
C TRP A 272 -17.03 -2.20 -37.75
N ASP A 273 -17.28 -3.46 -38.09
CA ASP A 273 -18.52 -4.13 -37.65
C ASP A 273 -18.37 -4.57 -36.20
N VAL A 274 -19.18 -3.96 -35.33
CA VAL A 274 -19.24 -4.23 -33.88
C VAL A 274 -20.54 -4.93 -33.48
N SER A 275 -21.22 -5.59 -34.41
CA SER A 275 -22.43 -6.36 -34.14
C SER A 275 -22.12 -7.74 -33.55
N VAL A 276 -23.13 -8.40 -32.97
CA VAL A 276 -23.02 -9.81 -32.55
C VAL A 276 -22.62 -10.73 -33.71
N ALA A 277 -23.08 -10.43 -34.93
CA ALA A 277 -22.71 -11.20 -36.12
C ALA A 277 -21.22 -11.09 -36.47
N ALA A 278 -20.58 -9.97 -36.12
CA ALA A 278 -19.15 -9.76 -36.34
C ALA A 278 -18.26 -10.75 -35.59
N LEU A 279 -18.74 -11.34 -34.48
CA LEU A 279 -18.00 -12.36 -33.71
C LEU A 279 -17.72 -13.63 -34.52
N ALA A 280 -18.44 -13.88 -35.61
CA ALA A 280 -18.19 -14.98 -36.54
C ALA A 280 -17.23 -14.62 -37.69
N SER A 281 -16.87 -13.34 -37.84
CA SER A 281 -16.01 -12.85 -38.93
C SER A 281 -14.53 -13.14 -38.69
N SER A 282 -13.81 -13.64 -39.69
CA SER A 282 -12.34 -13.79 -39.63
C SER A 282 -11.59 -12.44 -39.57
N LYS A 283 -12.24 -11.37 -40.04
CA LYS A 283 -11.67 -10.02 -40.08
C LYS A 283 -12.00 -9.22 -38.82
N TYR A 284 -13.27 -9.19 -38.45
CA TYR A 284 -13.78 -8.25 -37.45
C TYR A 284 -13.86 -8.82 -36.02
N ALA A 285 -13.80 -10.14 -35.85
CA ALA A 285 -14.07 -10.74 -34.54
C ALA A 285 -12.93 -10.55 -33.52
N TRP A 286 -11.68 -10.46 -33.98
CA TRP A 286 -10.53 -10.55 -33.08
C TRP A 286 -10.50 -9.47 -31.98
N PRO A 287 -10.86 -8.19 -32.20
CA PRO A 287 -10.86 -7.19 -31.13
C PRO A 287 -11.93 -7.47 -30.08
N LEU A 288 -13.13 -7.87 -30.52
CA LEU A 288 -14.25 -8.18 -29.63
C LEU A 288 -13.95 -9.44 -28.79
N ARG A 289 -13.41 -10.49 -29.42
CA ARG A 289 -12.97 -11.71 -28.71
C ARG A 289 -11.83 -11.41 -27.74
N LEU A 290 -10.85 -10.60 -28.16
CA LEU A 290 -9.77 -10.17 -27.29
C LEU A 290 -10.33 -9.45 -26.06
N LEU A 291 -11.24 -8.50 -26.20
CA LEU A 291 -11.85 -7.82 -25.05
C LEU A 291 -12.61 -8.77 -24.13
N GLN A 292 -13.27 -9.80 -24.67
CA GLN A 292 -14.00 -10.80 -23.86
C GLN A 292 -13.07 -11.73 -23.07
N ASP A 293 -11.96 -12.15 -23.68
CA ASP A 293 -11.10 -13.20 -23.14
C ASP A 293 -9.89 -12.65 -22.36
N PHE A 294 -9.35 -11.50 -22.79
CA PHE A 294 -8.01 -11.03 -22.42
C PHE A 294 -7.79 -10.94 -20.93
N GLY A 295 -8.62 -10.24 -20.18
CA GLY A 295 -8.31 -10.10 -18.75
C GLY A 295 -8.84 -11.20 -17.85
N GLN A 296 -9.69 -12.13 -18.35
CA GLN A 296 -9.77 -13.44 -17.70
C GLN A 296 -8.42 -14.16 -17.77
N ASP A 297 -7.74 -14.10 -18.92
CA ASP A 297 -6.42 -14.70 -19.07
C ASP A 297 -5.36 -13.99 -18.22
N VAL A 298 -5.37 -12.66 -18.14
CA VAL A 298 -4.48 -11.89 -17.25
C VAL A 298 -4.69 -12.31 -15.79
N MET A 299 -5.94 -12.38 -15.34
CA MET A 299 -6.28 -12.81 -13.98
C MET A 299 -5.82 -14.26 -13.71
N ARG A 300 -6.16 -15.22 -14.58
CA ARG A 300 -5.80 -16.64 -14.43
C ARG A 300 -4.29 -16.87 -14.39
N ASN A 301 -3.52 -16.00 -15.03
CA ASN A 301 -2.07 -16.11 -15.08
C ASN A 301 -1.34 -15.25 -14.04
N GLY A 302 -2.08 -14.50 -13.22
CA GLY A 302 -1.48 -13.72 -12.15
C GLY A 302 -0.81 -12.42 -12.61
N TYR A 303 -1.17 -11.90 -13.78
CA TYR A 303 -0.57 -10.67 -14.32
C TYR A 303 -1.29 -9.42 -13.80
N TRP A 304 -0.54 -8.33 -13.68
CA TRP A 304 -1.06 -7.00 -13.38
C TRP A 304 -1.28 -6.22 -14.68
N LEU A 305 -2.39 -5.47 -14.77
CA LEU A 305 -2.69 -4.57 -15.88
C LEU A 305 -2.14 -3.16 -15.62
N GLY A 306 -0.82 -3.02 -15.54
CA GLY A 306 -0.16 -1.73 -15.46
C GLY A 306 -0.19 -0.96 -16.79
N GLN A 307 -0.25 0.37 -16.73
CA GLN A 307 -0.04 1.20 -17.92
C GLN A 307 1.34 0.93 -18.52
N TRP A 308 1.41 0.96 -19.84
CA TRP A 308 2.57 0.72 -20.70
C TRP A 308 3.08 -0.72 -20.75
N LEU A 309 2.44 -1.65 -20.05
CA LEU A 309 2.73 -3.07 -20.22
C LEU A 309 2.24 -3.56 -21.57
N VAL A 310 3.08 -4.37 -22.22
CA VAL A 310 2.84 -5.02 -23.50
C VAL A 310 2.53 -6.49 -23.29
N PHE A 311 1.49 -6.98 -23.96
CA PHE A 311 1.06 -8.37 -23.94
C PHE A 311 1.11 -8.92 -25.37
N PRO A 312 2.23 -9.56 -25.75
CA PRO A 312 2.35 -10.22 -27.04
C PRO A 312 1.38 -11.40 -27.17
N ASN A 313 0.80 -11.61 -28.34
CA ASN A 313 -0.06 -12.77 -28.61
C ASN A 313 0.82 -14.02 -28.84
N GLN A 314 1.14 -14.70 -27.74
CA GLN A 314 2.06 -15.84 -27.67
C GLN A 314 1.45 -16.98 -26.85
N SER A 315 2.13 -18.13 -26.82
CA SER A 315 1.79 -19.19 -25.87
C SER A 315 1.97 -18.72 -24.42
N LYS A 316 1.27 -19.36 -23.48
CA LYS A 316 1.33 -19.03 -22.04
C LYS A 316 2.75 -19.04 -21.47
N GLU A 317 3.61 -19.95 -21.94
CA GLU A 317 5.00 -20.05 -21.47
C GLU A 317 5.83 -18.83 -21.90
N TYR A 318 5.76 -18.46 -23.18
CA TYR A 318 6.44 -17.28 -23.69
C TYR A 318 5.87 -15.99 -23.11
N LEU A 319 4.54 -15.87 -22.99
CA LEU A 319 3.92 -14.69 -22.39
C LEU A 319 4.36 -14.47 -20.94
N LYS A 320 4.57 -15.54 -20.16
CA LYS A 320 5.12 -15.43 -18.80
C LYS A 320 6.53 -14.84 -18.80
N ASN A 321 7.42 -15.30 -19.68
CA ASN A 321 8.77 -14.72 -19.81
C ASN A 321 8.68 -13.25 -20.25
N SER A 322 7.85 -12.96 -21.26
CA SER A 322 7.60 -11.62 -21.78
C SER A 322 7.06 -10.66 -20.73
N TYR A 323 6.23 -11.14 -19.80
CA TYR A 323 5.72 -10.35 -18.67
C TYR A 323 6.81 -10.08 -17.64
N VAL A 324 7.56 -11.11 -17.22
CA VAL A 324 8.61 -10.97 -16.19
C VAL A 324 9.78 -10.10 -16.69
N ALA A 325 10.11 -10.15 -17.98
CA ALA A 325 11.15 -9.33 -18.58
C ALA A 325 10.84 -7.82 -18.47
N GLN A 326 9.57 -7.43 -18.62
CA GLN A 326 9.11 -6.05 -18.45
C GLN A 326 9.27 -5.52 -17.03
N LEU A 327 9.24 -6.43 -16.05
CA LEU A 327 9.43 -6.11 -14.64
C LEU A 327 10.91 -6.20 -14.21
N GLY A 328 11.83 -6.37 -15.17
CA GLY A 328 13.27 -6.49 -14.90
C GLY A 328 13.69 -7.84 -14.31
N GLY A 329 12.81 -8.85 -14.31
CA GLY A 329 13.06 -10.15 -13.69
C GLY A 329 13.63 -11.22 -14.62
N ALA A 330 13.75 -10.95 -15.92
CA ALA A 330 14.27 -11.88 -16.92
C ALA A 330 14.78 -11.14 -18.17
N GLU A 331 15.66 -11.79 -18.94
CA GLU A 331 15.92 -11.37 -20.32
C GLU A 331 14.76 -11.80 -21.24
N GLN A 332 14.46 -10.96 -22.22
CA GLN A 332 13.43 -11.23 -23.23
C GLN A 332 13.95 -12.19 -24.29
N ASP A 333 13.22 -13.27 -24.57
CA ASP A 333 13.44 -14.07 -25.79
C ASP A 333 12.82 -13.35 -27.01
N LEU A 334 13.67 -12.71 -27.82
CA LEU A 334 13.27 -12.02 -29.06
C LEU A 334 12.91 -13.00 -30.20
N ASN A 335 13.24 -14.29 -30.07
CA ASN A 335 12.85 -15.31 -31.03
C ASN A 335 11.53 -15.97 -30.69
N ALA A 336 10.93 -15.63 -29.54
CA ALA A 336 9.66 -16.16 -29.11
C ALA A 336 8.57 -15.92 -30.18
N PRO A 337 7.78 -16.94 -30.55
CA PRO A 337 6.81 -16.84 -31.62
C PRO A 337 5.64 -15.93 -31.21
N ILE A 338 5.54 -14.76 -31.85
CA ILE A 338 4.40 -13.83 -31.74
C ILE A 338 3.49 -14.02 -32.96
N HIS A 339 2.19 -14.24 -32.72
CA HIS A 339 1.21 -14.53 -33.76
C HIS A 339 0.25 -13.35 -33.98
N PRO A 340 -0.10 -13.01 -35.24
CA PRO A 340 -1.13 -12.01 -35.48
C PRO A 340 -2.50 -12.49 -34.99
N TYR A 341 -3.31 -11.58 -34.44
CA TYR A 341 -4.72 -11.85 -34.11
C TYR A 341 -5.57 -12.06 -35.37
N SER A 342 -5.19 -11.44 -36.48
CA SER A 342 -5.80 -11.62 -37.79
C SER A 342 -4.76 -11.48 -38.89
N GLU A 343 -4.85 -12.34 -39.90
CA GLU A 343 -3.99 -12.29 -41.09
C GLU A 343 -4.14 -11.00 -41.90
N GLU A 344 -5.27 -10.30 -41.78
CA GLU A 344 -5.52 -9.05 -42.49
C GLU A 344 -4.88 -7.84 -41.80
N THR A 345 -5.04 -7.73 -40.48
CA THR A 345 -4.56 -6.56 -39.73
C THR A 345 -3.12 -6.69 -39.24
N LYS A 346 -2.62 -7.91 -39.07
CA LYS A 346 -1.27 -8.24 -38.60
C LYS A 346 -0.90 -7.71 -37.19
N PHE A 347 -1.84 -7.10 -36.46
CA PHE A 347 -1.64 -6.78 -35.04
C PHE A 347 -1.41 -8.07 -34.26
N SER A 348 -0.37 -8.09 -33.44
CA SER A 348 0.21 -9.30 -32.86
C SER A 348 0.37 -9.20 -31.33
N GLY A 349 -0.23 -8.19 -30.71
CA GLY A 349 -0.27 -7.99 -29.27
C GLY A 349 -0.93 -6.66 -28.93
N VAL A 350 -1.03 -6.36 -27.65
CA VAL A 350 -1.60 -5.09 -27.17
C VAL A 350 -0.70 -4.44 -26.14
N MET A 351 -0.68 -3.12 -26.11
CA MET A 351 -0.12 -2.32 -25.03
C MET A 351 -1.25 -1.69 -24.23
N VAL A 352 -1.16 -1.73 -22.91
CA VAL A 352 -2.07 -1.00 -22.03
C VAL A 352 -1.68 0.48 -22.05
N VAL A 353 -2.58 1.37 -22.43
CA VAL A 353 -2.32 2.81 -22.54
C VAL A 353 -3.38 3.61 -21.77
N PRO A 354 -3.08 4.86 -21.35
CA PRO A 354 -4.08 5.77 -20.86
C PRO A 354 -5.17 6.04 -21.92
N PRO A 355 -6.38 6.47 -21.52
CA PRO A 355 -7.39 6.93 -22.47
C PRO A 355 -6.86 8.06 -23.36
N LEU A 356 -7.53 8.25 -24.50
CA LEU A 356 -7.32 9.43 -25.35
C LEU A 356 -7.37 10.72 -24.50
N PRO A 357 -6.55 11.75 -24.78
CA PRO A 357 -6.48 12.97 -23.96
C PRO A 357 -7.83 13.64 -23.70
N GLN A 358 -8.68 13.71 -24.73
CA GLN A 358 -10.05 14.25 -24.64
C GLN A 358 -11.01 13.40 -23.79
N CYS A 359 -10.66 12.13 -23.55
CA CYS A 359 -11.40 11.18 -22.72
C CYS A 359 -10.66 10.86 -21.41
N SER A 360 -9.67 11.67 -21.01
CA SER A 360 -8.83 11.41 -19.82
C SER A 360 -9.63 11.17 -18.53
N GLY A 361 -10.79 11.82 -18.39
CA GLY A 361 -11.71 11.60 -17.27
C GLY A 361 -12.29 10.18 -17.19
N ALA A 362 -12.29 9.42 -18.30
CA ALA A 362 -12.75 8.04 -18.33
C ALA A 362 -11.84 7.09 -17.53
N PHE A 363 -10.60 7.47 -17.26
CA PHE A 363 -9.58 6.56 -16.74
C PHE A 363 -9.96 5.89 -15.41
N LYS A 364 -10.72 6.58 -14.56
CA LYS A 364 -11.01 6.13 -13.19
C LYS A 364 -12.47 6.44 -12.85
N MET A 365 -13.20 5.43 -12.41
CA MET A 365 -14.54 5.56 -11.82
C MET A 365 -14.47 5.19 -10.35
N GLU A 366 -14.95 6.07 -9.47
CA GLU A 366 -15.09 5.72 -8.05
C GLU A 366 -16.09 4.58 -7.88
N PHE A 367 -15.76 3.61 -7.02
CA PHE A 367 -16.72 2.59 -6.65
C PHE A 367 -17.76 3.17 -5.67
N ARG A 368 -19.02 2.77 -5.84
CA ARG A 368 -20.14 3.16 -4.99
C ARG A 368 -20.99 1.95 -4.68
N GLU A 369 -21.40 1.82 -3.42
CA GLU A 369 -22.40 0.85 -2.99
C GLU A 369 -23.67 1.63 -2.60
N ASP A 370 -24.81 1.26 -3.18
CA ASP A 370 -26.09 1.97 -3.03
C ASP A 370 -25.97 3.50 -3.24
N GLY A 371 -25.14 3.90 -4.20
CA GLY A 371 -24.90 5.30 -4.56
C GLY A 371 -24.02 6.08 -3.57
N LYS A 372 -23.43 5.42 -2.56
CA LYS A 372 -22.53 6.05 -1.58
C LYS A 372 -21.10 5.60 -1.79
N ARG A 373 -20.16 6.53 -1.62
CA ARG A 373 -18.73 6.23 -1.55
C ARG A 373 -18.45 5.56 -0.21
N ILE A 374 -17.73 4.44 -0.26
CA ILE A 374 -17.22 3.74 0.92
C ILE A 374 -15.73 4.04 1.03
N GLU A 375 -15.28 4.33 2.25
CA GLU A 375 -13.87 4.54 2.54
C GLU A 375 -13.10 3.22 2.43
N GLY A 376 -11.97 3.25 1.73
CA GLY A 376 -11.11 2.07 1.54
C GLY A 376 -11.40 1.24 0.28
N ASP A 377 -12.51 1.48 -0.40
CA ASP A 377 -12.85 0.82 -1.67
C ASP A 377 -11.99 1.36 -2.82
N TRP A 378 -11.41 0.44 -3.58
CA TRP A 378 -10.65 0.73 -4.78
C TRP A 378 -11.59 1.17 -5.90
N PRO A 379 -11.16 2.10 -6.78
CA PRO A 379 -11.92 2.46 -7.96
C PRO A 379 -11.98 1.33 -8.99
N VAL A 380 -12.74 1.54 -10.05
CA VAL A 380 -12.63 0.79 -11.30
C VAL A 380 -11.81 1.62 -12.30
N TYR A 381 -10.73 1.05 -12.82
CA TYR A 381 -9.90 1.66 -13.86
C TYR A 381 -10.37 1.26 -15.26
N PHE A 382 -10.26 2.16 -16.23
CA PHE A 382 -10.57 1.89 -17.63
C PHE A 382 -9.28 1.93 -18.43
N HIS A 383 -8.77 0.74 -18.75
CA HIS A 383 -7.50 0.56 -19.44
C HIS A 383 -7.74 0.44 -20.95
N THR A 384 -7.11 1.32 -21.72
CA THR A 384 -7.23 1.25 -23.18
C THR A 384 -6.19 0.28 -23.72
N LEU A 385 -6.60 -0.63 -24.60
CA LEU A 385 -5.73 -1.56 -25.29
C LEU A 385 -5.38 -1.00 -26.66
N LEU A 386 -4.09 -0.74 -26.87
CA LEU A 386 -3.52 -0.29 -28.14
C LEU A 386 -2.93 -1.49 -28.88
N PRO A 387 -3.47 -1.89 -30.05
CA PRO A 387 -2.89 -2.96 -30.85
C PRO A 387 -1.50 -2.60 -31.39
N LEU A 388 -0.57 -3.54 -31.29
CA LEU A 388 0.81 -3.41 -31.76
C LEU A 388 1.16 -4.43 -32.85
N TYR A 389 1.98 -4.01 -33.80
CA TYR A 389 2.65 -4.94 -34.73
C TYR A 389 3.77 -5.71 -34.02
N LYS A 390 4.18 -6.84 -34.61
CA LYS A 390 5.30 -7.65 -34.08
C LYS A 390 6.58 -6.82 -33.93
N GLU A 391 6.89 -6.00 -34.93
CA GLU A 391 8.08 -5.15 -34.97
C GLU A 391 8.03 -4.03 -33.91
N GLU A 392 6.82 -3.57 -33.56
CA GLU A 392 6.62 -2.59 -32.49
C GLU A 392 6.79 -3.20 -31.10
N ILE A 393 6.33 -4.44 -30.93
CA ILE A 393 6.61 -5.24 -29.72
C ILE A 393 8.11 -5.47 -29.60
N HIS A 394 8.81 -5.82 -30.69
CA HIS A 394 10.26 -5.96 -30.67
C HIS A 394 10.94 -4.63 -30.30
N CYS A 395 10.54 -3.52 -30.91
CA CYS A 395 11.06 -2.19 -30.57
C CYS A 395 10.90 -1.86 -29.08
N TYR A 396 9.78 -2.23 -28.46
CA TYR A 396 9.57 -2.04 -27.03
C TYR A 396 10.62 -2.79 -26.19
N TYR A 397 10.93 -4.04 -26.55
CA TYR A 397 11.91 -4.85 -25.83
C TYR A 397 13.37 -4.54 -26.16
N THR A 398 13.68 -4.06 -27.37
CA THR A 398 15.06 -3.79 -27.81
C THR A 398 15.49 -2.34 -27.61
N ASP A 399 14.62 -1.40 -27.98
CA ASP A 399 14.93 0.02 -28.03
C ASP A 399 14.33 0.77 -26.82
N GLY A 400 13.37 0.15 -26.13
CA GLY A 400 12.72 0.68 -24.94
C GLY A 400 11.39 1.40 -25.22
N LEU A 401 10.60 1.58 -24.16
CA LEU A 401 9.28 2.21 -24.20
C LEU A 401 9.32 3.61 -24.82
N ASP A 402 10.26 4.47 -24.43
CA ASP A 402 10.33 5.85 -24.91
C ASP A 402 10.50 5.93 -26.44
N VAL A 403 11.32 5.03 -27.01
CA VAL A 403 11.53 4.97 -28.46
C VAL A 403 10.26 4.52 -29.17
N LEU A 404 9.58 3.50 -28.65
CA LEU A 404 8.30 3.06 -29.21
C LEU A 404 7.26 4.19 -29.15
N LEU A 405 7.12 4.89 -28.02
CA LEU A 405 6.17 5.99 -27.87
C LEU A 405 6.46 7.13 -28.86
N GLN A 406 7.72 7.51 -29.04
CA GLN A 406 8.12 8.51 -30.04
C GLN A 406 7.71 8.10 -31.46
N LYS A 407 7.90 6.82 -31.83
CA LYS A 407 7.52 6.29 -33.15
C LYS A 407 6.00 6.26 -33.34
N LEU A 408 5.25 5.75 -32.36
CA LEU A 408 3.78 5.67 -32.39
C LEU A 408 3.13 7.05 -32.44
N MET A 409 3.64 8.00 -31.65
CA MET A 409 3.02 9.32 -31.50
C MET A 409 3.51 10.36 -32.52
N LYS A 410 4.42 10.00 -33.43
CA LYS A 410 4.96 10.90 -34.46
C LYS A 410 3.88 11.62 -35.28
N ASN A 411 2.76 10.95 -35.53
CA ASN A 411 1.63 11.46 -36.31
C ASN A 411 0.42 11.85 -35.43
N GLY A 412 0.63 12.02 -34.12
CA GLY A 412 -0.44 12.28 -33.15
C GLY A 412 -0.92 11.02 -32.43
N VAL A 413 -1.60 11.20 -31.30
CA VAL A 413 -2.07 10.10 -30.44
C VAL A 413 -3.19 9.32 -31.13
N GLU A 414 -4.11 10.03 -31.79
CA GLU A 414 -5.24 9.45 -32.52
C GLU A 414 -4.77 8.54 -33.66
N ALA A 415 -3.65 8.88 -34.31
CA ALA A 415 -3.07 8.07 -35.37
C ALA A 415 -2.57 6.70 -34.86
N ALA A 416 -2.20 6.58 -33.58
CA ALA A 416 -1.82 5.30 -33.00
C ALA A 416 -3.01 4.31 -32.93
N PHE A 417 -4.24 4.83 -32.82
CA PHE A 417 -5.47 4.04 -32.76
C PHE A 417 -6.07 3.72 -34.14
N ASP A 418 -5.50 4.25 -35.23
CA ASP A 418 -5.94 3.87 -36.58
C ASP A 418 -5.46 2.45 -36.91
N PHE A 419 -6.39 1.52 -37.13
CA PHE A 419 -6.05 0.13 -37.47
C PHE A 419 -5.43 -0.01 -38.87
N ASN A 420 -5.51 1.01 -39.71
CA ASN A 420 -4.86 1.05 -41.02
C ASN A 420 -3.53 1.80 -40.99
N ARG A 421 -3.06 2.21 -39.80
CA ARG A 421 -1.76 2.89 -39.66
C ARG A 421 -0.63 2.00 -40.18
N GLU A 422 0.42 2.63 -40.70
CA GLU A 422 1.63 1.90 -41.01
C GLU A 422 2.31 1.40 -39.73
N ASN A 423 3.05 0.30 -39.87
CA ASN A 423 3.92 -0.19 -38.81
C ASN A 423 5.05 0.81 -38.57
N THR A 424 5.10 1.36 -37.35
CA THR A 424 6.00 2.47 -37.01
C THR A 424 7.45 2.03 -36.75
N CYS A 425 7.69 0.73 -36.69
CA CYS A 425 8.98 0.10 -36.40
C CYS A 425 9.48 -0.83 -37.53
N LYS A 426 8.93 -0.68 -38.73
CA LYS A 426 9.31 -1.48 -39.90
C LYS A 426 10.63 -1.03 -40.55
#